data_AF-A0A8T2QJM4-F1
#
_entry.id   AF-A0A8T2QJM4-F1
#
_cell.length_a   1.000
_cell.length_b   1.000
_cell.length_c   1.000
_cell.angle_alpha   90.00
_cell.angle_beta   90.00
_cell.angle_gamma   90.00
#
_symmetry.space_group_name_H-M   'P 1'
#
loop_
_entity.id
_entity.type
_entity.pdbx_description
1 polymer ?
#
loop_
_entity_poly.entity_id
_entity_poly.type
_entity_poly.pdbx_seq_one_letter_code
_entity_poly.pdbx_strand_id
1 'polypeptide(L)'
;MAGTSTGGLIAGILSVPNEEGRPKFEANDVMKIYFEQGPIIFKKSFVPFLKQIRGPKYSATPLEGILQENLKELRMKDTLSEILIPTFDIKLMQPTYFSTREARNDESKNAYVRDVLRGTSAAPTYFPPHFFKTISENGTERNFHLVDGGVGINNPTHLAIFHSLYHHRKQPITNCNHNYLGEGCKDLLVLSLGTGKVTKSYDANISRNWGLISWVFNDFHAPIIEIVSECSNDVVDYNISSFFKASGNHFNYLRVQAYNIQSDIEALDNTVNTNMKKLREIGERLLDVPLSRMDIETGRPITLQGEMSNKDALIRFAKKLSQEYHRRRVHVNA
;
A
#
# COMPACT_ATOMS: atom_id res chain seq x y z
N MET A 1 1.98 9.81 -2.66
CA MET A 1 2.24 8.47 -2.10
C MET A 1 0.96 7.67 -2.22
N ALA A 2 1.02 6.40 -2.61
CA ALA A 2 -0.16 5.53 -2.61
C ALA A 2 0.16 4.29 -1.78
N GLY A 3 -0.81 3.80 -1.03
CA GLY A 3 -0.56 2.72 -0.08
C GLY A 3 -1.83 1.96 0.28
N THR A 4 -1.74 0.64 0.25
CA THR A 4 -2.82 -0.29 0.63
C THR A 4 -2.48 -0.93 1.97
N SER A 5 -3.46 -1.11 2.85
CA SER A 5 -3.28 -1.76 4.15
C SER A 5 -2.16 -1.10 4.96
N THR A 6 -1.15 -1.86 5.41
CA THR A 6 0.04 -1.32 6.09
C THR A 6 0.77 -0.26 5.27
N GLY A 7 0.83 -0.38 3.94
CA GLY A 7 1.35 0.67 3.06
C GLY A 7 0.53 1.96 3.13
N GLY A 8 -0.79 1.84 3.34
CA GLY A 8 -1.67 2.97 3.58
C GLY A 8 -1.40 3.63 4.93
N LEU A 9 -1.21 2.82 5.98
CA LEU A 9 -0.78 3.31 7.31
C LEU A 9 0.51 4.12 7.22
N ILE A 10 1.52 3.60 6.53
CA ILE A 10 2.81 4.30 6.31
C ILE A 10 2.59 5.62 5.57
N ALA A 11 1.84 5.61 4.46
CA ALA A 11 1.57 6.82 3.68
C ALA A 11 0.81 7.88 4.50
N GLY A 12 -0.18 7.45 5.29
CA GLY A 12 -0.95 8.32 6.16
C GLY A 12 -0.09 8.97 7.25
N ILE A 13 0.69 8.18 8.00
CA ILE A 13 1.55 8.66 9.09
C ILE A 13 2.61 9.65 8.57
N LEU A 14 3.26 9.35 7.43
CA LEU A 14 4.26 10.25 6.83
C LEU A 14 3.66 11.55 6.25
N SER A 15 2.34 11.63 6.11
CA SER A 15 1.64 12.80 5.59
C SER A 15 1.10 13.74 6.67
N VAL A 16 1.31 13.41 7.94
CA VAL A 16 0.79 14.17 9.09
C VAL A 16 1.58 15.48 9.27
N PRO A 17 0.92 16.65 9.27
CA PRO A 17 1.56 17.92 9.61
C PRO A 17 1.81 18.04 11.12
N ASN A 18 2.94 18.63 11.49
CA ASN A 18 3.17 19.22 12.81
C ASN A 18 2.59 20.66 12.85
N GLU A 19 2.73 21.35 13.98
CA GLU A 19 2.20 22.72 14.18
C GLU A 19 2.81 23.75 13.20
N GLU A 20 3.97 23.45 12.63
CA GLU A 20 4.68 24.31 11.66
C GLU A 20 4.38 23.92 10.19
N GLY A 21 3.48 22.96 9.95
CA GLY A 21 3.18 22.47 8.60
C GLY A 21 4.31 21.64 7.97
N ARG A 22 5.17 21.03 8.81
CA ARG A 22 6.23 20.09 8.42
C ARG A 22 5.83 18.65 8.77
N PRO A 23 6.45 17.61 8.17
CA PRO A 23 6.17 16.22 8.55
C PRO A 23 6.39 15.99 10.05
N LYS A 24 5.36 15.51 10.75
CA LYS A 24 5.42 15.18 12.18
C LYS A 24 6.29 13.95 12.46
N PHE A 25 6.34 13.01 11.52
CA PHE A 25 7.05 11.74 11.66
C PHE A 25 8.08 11.55 10.56
N GLU A 26 9.23 11.00 10.92
CA GLU A 26 10.22 10.52 9.96
C GLU A 26 9.97 9.04 9.60
N ALA A 27 10.61 8.57 8.52
CA ALA A 27 10.52 7.16 8.12
C ALA A 27 10.99 6.19 9.23
N ASN A 28 11.99 6.60 10.03
CA ASN A 28 12.48 5.81 11.15
C ASN A 28 11.46 5.72 12.29
N ASP A 29 10.64 6.75 12.50
CA ASP A 29 9.60 6.73 13.54
C ASP A 29 8.47 5.77 13.18
N VAL A 30 8.12 5.67 11.90
CA VAL A 30 7.17 4.66 11.42
C VAL A 30 7.64 3.26 11.80
N MET A 31 8.93 2.95 11.63
CA MET A 31 9.50 1.66 12.06
C MET A 31 9.33 1.43 13.57
N LYS A 32 9.65 2.44 14.40
CA LYS A 32 9.49 2.34 15.85
C LYS A 32 8.03 2.08 16.23
N ILE A 33 7.08 2.78 15.61
CA ILE A 33 5.64 2.57 15.80
C ILE A 33 5.29 1.10 15.52
N TYR A 34 5.77 0.50 14.43
CA TYR A 34 5.50 -0.93 14.17
C TYR A 34 6.07 -1.86 15.25
N PHE A 35 7.29 -1.62 15.73
CA PHE A 35 7.91 -2.45 16.77
C PHE A 35 7.19 -2.33 18.12
N GLU A 36 6.75 -1.12 18.48
CA GLU A 36 6.11 -0.86 19.77
C GLU A 36 4.62 -1.22 19.77
N GLN A 37 3.92 -0.86 18.69
CA GLN A 37 2.46 -0.97 18.61
C GLN A 37 1.99 -2.28 17.98
N GLY A 38 2.79 -2.91 17.12
CA GLY A 38 2.45 -4.18 16.48
C GLY A 38 1.98 -5.25 17.47
N PRO A 39 2.73 -5.54 18.55
CA PRO A 39 2.33 -6.51 19.57
C PRO A 39 1.00 -6.17 20.27
N ILE A 40 0.64 -4.89 20.32
CA ILE A 40 -0.60 -4.40 20.94
C ILE A 40 -1.76 -4.58 19.96
N ILE A 41 -1.56 -4.23 18.69
CA ILE A 41 -2.53 -4.37 17.60
C ILE A 41 -2.91 -5.84 17.39
N PHE A 42 -1.91 -6.72 17.33
CA PHE A 42 -2.09 -8.15 17.07
C PHE A 42 -2.11 -8.99 18.35
N LYS A 43 -2.49 -8.38 19.47
CA LYS A 43 -2.69 -9.10 20.73
C LYS A 43 -3.92 -10.00 20.60
N LYS A 44 -3.71 -11.32 20.60
CA LYS A 44 -4.81 -12.28 20.62
C LYS A 44 -5.63 -12.09 21.90
N SER A 45 -6.91 -11.77 21.74
CA SER A 45 -7.86 -11.91 22.85
C SER A 45 -8.03 -13.41 23.15
N PHE A 46 -8.06 -13.80 24.43
CA PHE A 46 -8.41 -15.17 24.83
C PHE A 46 -9.89 -15.42 24.49
N VAL A 47 -10.14 -15.81 23.24
CA VAL A 47 -11.48 -16.08 22.71
C VAL A 47 -11.57 -17.58 22.42
N PRO A 48 -12.56 -18.30 23.00
CA PRO A 48 -12.74 -19.73 22.73
C PRO A 48 -12.82 -20.02 21.22
N PHE A 49 -12.29 -21.17 20.78
CA PHE A 49 -12.19 -21.58 19.37
C PHE A 49 -13.51 -21.39 18.58
N LEU A 50 -14.67 -21.73 19.17
CA LEU A 50 -15.97 -21.53 18.53
C LEU A 50 -16.35 -20.05 18.27
N LYS A 51 -15.83 -19.11 19.05
CA LYS A 51 -16.03 -17.67 18.82
C LYS A 51 -15.05 -17.11 17.79
N GLN A 52 -13.87 -17.72 17.60
CA GLN A 52 -12.94 -17.35 16.51
C GLN A 52 -13.49 -17.70 15.13
N ILE A 53 -14.39 -18.69 15.03
CA ILE A 53 -15.10 -19.03 13.77
C ILE A 53 -16.21 -18.00 13.45
N ARG A 54 -16.67 -17.24 14.45
CA ARG A 54 -17.81 -16.29 14.34
C ARG A 54 -17.40 -14.82 14.24
N GLY A 55 -16.12 -14.49 14.31
CA GLY A 55 -15.64 -13.11 14.32
C GLY A 55 -14.17 -12.98 13.88
N PRO A 56 -13.69 -11.75 13.66
CA PRO A 56 -12.32 -11.51 13.24
C PRO A 56 -11.32 -11.95 14.33
N LYS A 57 -10.10 -12.29 13.90
CA LYS A 57 -9.00 -12.73 14.77
C LYS A 57 -8.60 -11.67 15.81
N TYR A 58 -8.76 -10.39 15.47
CA TYR A 58 -8.36 -9.26 16.28
C TYR A 58 -9.48 -8.23 16.45
N SER A 59 -9.49 -7.58 17.63
CA SER A 59 -10.27 -6.36 17.83
C SER A 59 -9.60 -5.19 17.11
N ALA A 60 -10.41 -4.28 16.63
CA ALA A 60 -9.95 -3.03 16.01
C ALA A 60 -9.51 -1.96 17.03
N THR A 61 -9.99 -2.07 18.28
CA THR A 61 -9.84 -1.03 19.30
C THR A 61 -8.39 -0.56 19.52
N PRO A 62 -7.38 -1.45 19.59
CA PRO A 62 -6.00 -0.99 19.78
C PRO A 62 -5.51 -0.14 18.60
N LEU A 63 -5.77 -0.61 17.37
CA LEU A 63 -5.41 0.12 16.16
C LEU A 63 -6.13 1.47 16.08
N GLU A 64 -7.43 1.50 16.40
CA GLU A 64 -8.22 2.74 16.44
C GLU A 64 -7.67 3.74 17.46
N GLY A 65 -7.25 3.27 18.64
CA GLY A 65 -6.60 4.11 19.66
C GLY A 65 -5.31 4.74 19.15
N ILE A 66 -4.45 3.96 18.49
CA ILE A 66 -3.18 4.44 17.92
C ILE A 66 -3.44 5.46 16.80
N LEU A 67 -4.40 5.17 15.91
CA LEU A 67 -4.78 6.09 14.84
C LEU A 67 -5.35 7.39 15.41
N GLN A 68 -6.18 7.31 16.45
CA GLN A 68 -6.73 8.46 17.15
C GLN A 68 -5.65 9.35 17.77
N GLU A 69 -4.70 8.74 18.48
CA GLU A 69 -3.60 9.45 19.16
C GLU A 69 -2.70 10.18 18.16
N ASN A 70 -2.36 9.51 17.04
CA ASN A 70 -1.38 10.04 16.09
C ASN A 70 -1.98 11.03 15.10
N LEU A 71 -3.24 10.80 14.65
CA LEU A 71 -3.89 11.55 13.57
C LEU A 71 -4.93 12.55 14.07
N LYS A 72 -5.48 12.36 15.28
CA LYS A 72 -6.50 13.24 15.88
C LYS A 72 -7.63 13.53 14.87
N GLU A 73 -7.90 14.80 14.61
CA GLU A 73 -8.95 15.29 13.71
C GLU A 73 -8.43 15.58 12.28
N LEU A 74 -7.24 15.09 11.92
CA LEU A 74 -6.66 15.29 10.58
C LEU A 74 -7.60 14.75 9.50
N ARG A 75 -7.91 15.57 8.50
CA ARG A 75 -8.72 15.18 7.35
C ARG A 75 -7.89 15.00 6.10
N MET A 76 -8.43 14.24 5.14
CA MET A 76 -7.73 13.92 3.90
C MET A 76 -7.21 15.16 3.16
N LYS A 77 -7.99 16.26 3.10
CA LYS A 77 -7.59 17.50 2.42
C LYS A 77 -6.39 18.22 3.05
N ASP A 78 -6.16 17.99 4.34
CA ASP A 78 -5.17 18.65 5.19
C ASP A 78 -3.83 17.89 5.26
N THR A 79 -3.70 16.78 4.54
CA THR A 79 -2.45 16.02 4.45
C THR A 79 -1.37 16.81 3.69
N LEU A 80 -0.11 16.69 4.14
CA LEU A 80 1.03 17.46 3.60
C LEU A 80 1.37 17.16 2.14
N SER A 81 1.13 15.92 1.74
CA SER A 81 1.44 15.41 0.40
C SER A 81 0.22 14.69 -0.15
N GLU A 82 0.11 14.61 -1.47
CA GLU A 82 -0.91 13.78 -2.10
C GLU A 82 -0.78 12.33 -1.61
N ILE A 83 -1.79 11.84 -0.87
CA ILE A 83 -1.93 10.42 -0.54
C ILE A 83 -3.09 9.82 -1.32
N LEU A 84 -2.98 8.55 -1.71
CA LEU A 84 -4.02 7.79 -2.40
C LEU A 84 -4.16 6.42 -1.74
N ILE A 85 -5.29 6.21 -1.07
CA ILE A 85 -5.53 5.07 -0.19
C ILE A 85 -6.75 4.29 -0.70
N PRO A 86 -6.56 3.09 -1.27
CA PRO A 86 -7.66 2.24 -1.69
C PRO A 86 -8.27 1.46 -0.51
N THR A 87 -9.57 1.24 -0.59
CA THR A 87 -10.39 0.40 0.27
C THR A 87 -11.41 -0.34 -0.61
N PHE A 88 -12.17 -1.27 -0.05
CA PHE A 88 -13.30 -1.87 -0.75
C PHE A 88 -14.59 -1.67 0.05
N ASP A 89 -15.63 -1.09 -0.57
CA ASP A 89 -16.92 -0.90 0.09
C ASP A 89 -17.79 -2.14 -0.12
N ILE A 90 -18.10 -2.85 0.97
CA ILE A 90 -18.85 -4.11 0.94
C ILE A 90 -20.36 -3.92 0.84
N LYS A 91 -20.87 -2.70 1.06
CA LYS A 91 -22.30 -2.40 0.87
C LYS A 91 -22.59 -2.03 -0.57
N LEU A 92 -21.70 -1.26 -1.20
CA LEU A 92 -21.77 -0.88 -2.61
C LEU A 92 -21.14 -1.93 -3.54
N MET A 93 -20.39 -2.89 -2.99
CA MET A 93 -19.66 -3.93 -3.72
C MET A 93 -18.72 -3.36 -4.79
N GLN A 94 -17.96 -2.32 -4.43
CA GLN A 94 -17.04 -1.65 -5.34
C GLN A 94 -15.78 -1.13 -4.65
N PRO A 95 -14.66 -0.97 -5.37
CA PRO A 95 -13.51 -0.23 -4.86
C PRO A 95 -13.90 1.19 -4.50
N THR A 96 -13.39 1.66 -3.36
CA THR A 96 -13.48 3.07 -2.95
C THR A 96 -12.06 3.53 -2.65
N TYR A 97 -11.65 4.68 -3.16
CA TYR A 97 -10.33 5.23 -2.89
C TYR A 97 -10.46 6.65 -2.37
N PHE A 98 -9.57 7.01 -1.46
CA PHE A 98 -9.49 8.33 -0.86
C PHE A 98 -8.21 8.99 -1.33
N SER A 99 -8.32 10.21 -1.84
CA SER A 99 -7.16 11.00 -2.24
C SER A 99 -7.22 12.39 -1.64
N THR A 100 -6.06 12.95 -1.31
CA THR A 100 -5.93 14.32 -0.81
C THR A 100 -6.55 15.30 -1.81
N ARG A 101 -6.27 15.11 -3.11
CA ARG A 101 -6.75 15.98 -4.16
C ARG A 101 -8.24 15.90 -4.38
N GLU A 102 -8.86 14.72 -4.34
CA GLU A 102 -10.32 14.65 -4.43
C GLU A 102 -10.99 15.21 -3.19
N ALA A 103 -10.45 14.97 -1.98
CA ALA A 103 -10.96 15.54 -0.75
C ALA A 103 -10.92 17.08 -0.71
N ARG A 104 -9.98 17.71 -1.44
CA ARG A 104 -9.94 19.17 -1.63
C ARG A 104 -11.01 19.71 -2.57
N ASN A 105 -11.60 18.86 -3.42
CA ASN A 105 -12.58 19.25 -4.43
C ASN A 105 -14.01 18.78 -4.10
N ASP A 106 -14.16 17.81 -3.19
CA ASP A 106 -15.43 17.19 -2.84
C ASP A 106 -15.43 16.88 -1.33
N GLU A 107 -16.16 17.67 -0.56
CA GLU A 107 -16.23 17.53 0.90
C GLU A 107 -16.81 16.16 1.32
N SER A 108 -17.60 15.50 0.46
CA SER A 108 -18.08 14.12 0.71
C SER A 108 -16.95 13.09 0.75
N LYS A 109 -15.78 13.42 0.18
CA LYS A 109 -14.56 12.60 0.21
C LYS A 109 -13.56 13.06 1.27
N ASN A 110 -13.85 14.15 1.98
CA ASN A 110 -12.99 14.69 3.03
C ASN A 110 -13.21 13.99 4.38
N ALA A 111 -12.97 12.68 4.38
CA ALA A 111 -12.99 11.83 5.56
C ALA A 111 -11.83 12.16 6.52
N TYR A 112 -11.96 11.73 7.78
CA TYR A 112 -10.80 11.71 8.68
C TYR A 112 -9.78 10.69 8.19
N VAL A 113 -8.49 11.04 8.29
CA VAL A 113 -7.40 10.13 7.89
C VAL A 113 -7.44 8.85 8.72
N ARG A 114 -7.77 8.92 10.02
CA ARG A 114 -7.93 7.74 10.88
C ARG A 114 -8.97 6.75 10.35
N ASP A 115 -10.09 7.23 9.80
CA ASP A 115 -11.16 6.38 9.27
C ASP A 115 -10.75 5.70 7.96
N VAL A 116 -10.09 6.46 7.08
CA VAL A 116 -9.55 5.94 5.82
C VAL A 116 -8.49 4.87 6.08
N LEU A 117 -7.56 5.15 7.00
CA LEU A 117 -6.49 4.23 7.38
C LEU A 117 -7.03 2.98 8.07
N ARG A 118 -8.05 3.12 8.92
CA ARG A 118 -8.72 1.99 9.54
C ARG A 118 -9.44 1.12 8.52
N GLY A 119 -10.06 1.72 7.50
CA GLY A 119 -10.72 1.02 6.40
C GLY A 119 -9.73 0.26 5.53
N THR A 120 -8.64 0.89 5.09
CA THR A 120 -7.66 0.22 4.21
C THR A 120 -6.93 -0.93 4.89
N SER A 121 -6.83 -0.96 6.22
CA SER A 121 -6.19 -2.04 6.97
C SER A 121 -7.18 -3.04 7.59
N ALA A 122 -8.47 -2.96 7.24
CA ALA A 122 -9.52 -3.84 7.74
C ALA A 122 -9.54 -5.20 7.01
N ALA A 123 -8.45 -5.96 7.13
CA ALA A 123 -8.29 -7.22 6.40
C ALA A 123 -9.37 -8.24 6.81
N PRO A 124 -10.16 -8.80 5.86
CA PRO A 124 -11.15 -9.81 6.15
C PRO A 124 -10.53 -10.97 6.94
N THR A 125 -11.28 -11.54 7.89
CA THR A 125 -10.83 -12.55 8.88
C THR A 125 -9.87 -12.04 9.95
N TYR A 126 -9.13 -10.95 9.74
CA TYR A 126 -8.20 -10.37 10.73
C TYR A 126 -8.85 -9.29 11.57
N PHE A 127 -9.52 -8.32 10.95
CA PHE A 127 -10.16 -7.19 11.61
C PHE A 127 -11.62 -7.06 11.18
N PRO A 128 -12.49 -6.45 12.01
CA PRO A 128 -13.86 -6.15 11.60
C PRO A 128 -13.86 -5.11 10.47
N PRO A 129 -14.88 -5.07 9.60
CA PRO A 129 -15.09 -3.95 8.67
C PRO A 129 -15.20 -2.62 9.41
N HIS A 130 -14.84 -1.53 8.75
CA HIS A 130 -14.93 -0.17 9.31
C HIS A 130 -16.14 0.57 8.74
N PHE A 131 -16.90 1.24 9.61
CA PHE A 131 -18.02 2.08 9.20
C PHE A 131 -17.83 3.51 9.69
N PHE A 132 -18.04 4.47 8.79
CA PHE A 132 -18.10 5.88 9.15
C PHE A 132 -18.95 6.64 8.12
N LYS A 133 -19.17 7.93 8.40
CA LYS A 133 -19.94 8.82 7.55
C LYS A 133 -19.16 10.09 7.22
N THR A 134 -19.44 10.64 6.05
CA THR A 134 -19.11 12.02 5.71
C THR A 134 -20.38 12.78 5.36
N ILE A 135 -20.28 14.10 5.33
CA ILE A 135 -21.36 15.00 4.94
C ILE A 135 -20.84 15.80 3.74
N SER A 136 -21.58 15.79 2.64
CA SER A 136 -21.28 16.62 1.47
C SER A 136 -21.65 18.09 1.71
N GLU A 137 -21.23 18.97 0.81
CA GLU A 137 -21.52 20.42 0.90
C GLU A 137 -23.02 20.74 0.98
N ASN A 138 -23.87 19.95 0.33
CA ASN A 138 -25.33 20.10 0.38
C ASN A 138 -25.99 19.41 1.60
N GLY A 139 -25.20 18.95 2.58
CA GLY A 139 -25.70 18.31 3.79
C GLY A 139 -26.10 16.83 3.64
N THR A 140 -25.82 16.21 2.49
CA THR A 140 -26.16 14.78 2.28
C THR A 140 -25.16 13.89 2.99
N GLU A 141 -25.66 12.95 3.80
CA GLU A 141 -24.81 11.93 4.41
C GLU A 141 -24.35 10.90 3.37
N ARG A 142 -23.05 10.60 3.37
CA ARG A 142 -22.47 9.47 2.64
C ARG A 142 -21.92 8.46 3.63
N ASN A 143 -22.42 7.23 3.52
CA ASN A 143 -22.03 6.10 4.37
C ASN A 143 -20.92 5.29 3.69
N PHE A 144 -19.92 4.87 4.46
CA PHE A 144 -18.85 4.00 3.99
C PHE A 144 -18.83 2.71 4.81
N HIS A 145 -18.79 1.56 4.13
CA HIS A 145 -18.73 0.24 4.75
C HIS A 145 -17.49 -0.49 4.24
N LEU A 146 -16.33 -0.22 4.84
CA LEU A 146 -15.04 -0.51 4.24
C LEU A 146 -14.37 -1.77 4.79
N VAL A 147 -13.72 -2.50 3.90
CA VAL A 147 -12.70 -3.51 4.21
C VAL A 147 -11.38 -3.15 3.50
N ASP A 148 -10.33 -3.92 3.80
CA ASP A 148 -8.97 -3.72 3.29
C ASP A 148 -8.93 -3.58 1.76
N GLY A 149 -8.13 -2.63 1.29
CA GLY A 149 -7.93 -2.41 -0.14
C GLY A 149 -7.26 -3.59 -0.85
N GLY A 150 -6.52 -4.43 -0.11
CA GLY A 150 -5.83 -5.63 -0.59
C GLY A 150 -6.75 -6.72 -1.12
N VAL A 151 -8.06 -6.63 -0.84
CA VAL A 151 -9.09 -7.50 -1.46
C VAL A 151 -9.11 -7.35 -2.99
N GLY A 152 -8.68 -6.20 -3.54
CA GLY A 152 -8.58 -6.02 -5.00
C GLY A 152 -7.37 -5.23 -5.49
N ILE A 153 -6.89 -4.25 -4.70
CA ILE A 153 -5.82 -3.32 -5.07
C ILE A 153 -4.65 -3.49 -4.08
N ASN A 154 -4.04 -4.68 -4.05
CA ASN A 154 -2.94 -4.96 -3.14
C ASN A 154 -1.66 -4.20 -3.53
N ASN A 155 -1.41 -4.06 -4.83
CA ASN A 155 -0.36 -3.20 -5.36
C ASN A 155 -0.97 -1.91 -5.95
N PRO A 156 -0.98 -0.77 -5.22
CA PRO A 156 -1.62 0.46 -5.67
C PRO A 156 -0.81 1.20 -6.75
N THR A 157 0.28 0.63 -7.28
CA THR A 157 1.12 1.29 -8.29
C THR A 157 0.34 1.65 -9.56
N HIS A 158 -0.50 0.74 -10.07
CA HIS A 158 -1.42 1.03 -11.20
C HIS A 158 -2.33 2.21 -10.88
N LEU A 159 -3.00 2.13 -9.72
CA LEU A 159 -3.94 3.16 -9.28
C LEU A 159 -3.24 4.53 -9.19
N ALA A 160 -2.04 4.58 -8.61
CA ALA A 160 -1.26 5.81 -8.48
C ALA A 160 -0.86 6.43 -9.82
N ILE A 161 -0.38 5.63 -10.77
CA ILE A 161 0.03 6.10 -12.09
C ILE A 161 -1.18 6.64 -12.84
N PHE A 162 -2.27 5.87 -12.94
CA PHE A 162 -3.46 6.31 -13.68
C PHE A 162 -4.14 7.49 -13.01
N HIS A 163 -4.20 7.53 -11.68
CA HIS A 163 -4.71 8.67 -10.93
C HIS A 163 -3.88 9.93 -11.24
N SER A 164 -2.55 9.84 -11.19
CA SER A 164 -1.65 10.95 -11.54
C SER A 164 -1.87 11.46 -12.97
N LEU A 165 -1.94 10.55 -13.95
CA LEU A 165 -2.14 10.89 -15.36
C LEU A 165 -3.52 11.53 -15.63
N TYR A 166 -4.59 10.96 -15.07
CA TYR A 166 -5.96 11.49 -15.19
C TYR A 166 -6.03 12.93 -14.67
N HIS A 167 -5.36 13.17 -13.55
CA HIS A 167 -5.36 14.44 -12.86
C HIS A 167 -4.40 15.47 -13.46
N HIS A 168 -3.34 15.04 -14.15
CA HIS A 168 -2.52 15.93 -14.96
C HIS A 168 -3.33 16.51 -16.14
N ARG A 169 -4.21 15.70 -16.78
CA ARG A 169 -5.05 16.11 -17.91
C ARG A 169 -6.09 17.21 -17.61
N LYS A 170 -6.50 17.39 -16.34
CA LYS A 170 -7.50 18.40 -15.94
C LYS A 170 -6.92 19.82 -15.73
N GLN A 171 -5.61 20.01 -15.82
CA GLN A 171 -5.04 21.36 -15.88
C GLN A 171 -5.23 21.91 -17.31
N PRO A 172 -5.56 23.19 -17.51
CA PRO A 172 -5.84 23.74 -18.83
C PRO A 172 -4.60 23.58 -19.72
N ILE A 173 -4.71 22.66 -20.70
CA ILE A 173 -3.66 22.40 -21.67
C ILE A 173 -3.70 23.55 -22.68
N THR A 174 -2.75 24.47 -22.59
CA THR A 174 -2.65 25.60 -23.54
C THR A 174 -2.09 25.21 -24.90
N ASN A 175 -1.66 23.95 -25.11
CA ASN A 175 -1.23 23.43 -26.42
C ASN A 175 -1.29 21.89 -26.46
N CYS A 176 -2.34 21.32 -27.05
CA CYS A 176 -2.49 19.88 -27.23
C CYS A 176 -1.98 19.47 -28.62
N ASN A 177 -0.72 19.03 -28.72
CA ASN A 177 -0.24 18.41 -29.96
C ASN A 177 0.77 17.26 -29.71
N HIS A 178 0.57 16.47 -28.66
CA HIS A 178 1.42 15.31 -28.40
C HIS A 178 0.64 14.05 -28.00
N ASN A 179 1.13 12.91 -28.48
CA ASN A 179 0.71 11.57 -28.08
C ASN A 179 1.18 11.30 -26.64
N TYR A 180 0.52 11.90 -25.65
CA TYR A 180 0.94 11.87 -24.24
C TYR A 180 0.82 10.50 -23.53
N LEU A 181 0.15 9.50 -24.13
CA LEU A 181 0.26 8.12 -23.61
C LEU A 181 1.65 7.52 -23.84
N GLY A 182 2.43 8.05 -24.80
CA GLY A 182 3.85 7.74 -24.97
C GLY A 182 4.77 8.78 -24.30
N GLU A 183 4.41 10.06 -24.34
CA GLU A 183 5.27 11.14 -23.80
C GLU A 183 5.10 11.42 -22.31
N GLY A 184 3.88 11.35 -21.77
CA GLY A 184 3.64 11.53 -20.33
C GLY A 184 4.32 10.47 -19.45
N CYS A 185 4.74 9.37 -20.05
CA CYS A 185 5.53 8.32 -19.39
C CYS A 185 6.98 8.74 -19.11
N LYS A 186 7.54 9.65 -19.93
CA LYS A 186 8.90 10.18 -19.71
C LYS A 186 8.99 10.99 -18.42
N ASP A 187 7.88 11.59 -18.01
CA ASP A 187 7.78 12.46 -16.84
C ASP A 187 7.43 11.71 -15.55
N LEU A 188 7.10 10.42 -15.62
CA LEU A 188 6.82 9.61 -14.44
C LEU A 188 8.11 9.00 -13.90
N LEU A 189 8.30 9.14 -12.58
CA LEU A 189 9.33 8.46 -11.81
C LEU A 189 8.63 7.74 -10.64
N VAL A 190 8.71 6.41 -10.62
CA VAL A 190 7.88 5.55 -9.76
C VAL A 190 8.77 4.63 -8.92
N LEU A 191 8.63 4.73 -7.60
CA LEU A 191 9.17 3.77 -6.64
C LEU A 191 8.01 2.94 -6.07
N SER A 192 8.09 1.63 -6.24
CA SER A 192 7.13 0.67 -5.72
C SER A 192 7.84 -0.23 -4.70
N LEU A 193 7.36 -0.22 -3.46
CA LEU A 193 7.91 -1.02 -2.37
C LEU A 193 6.92 -2.13 -2.04
N GLY A 194 7.38 -3.38 -2.01
CA GLY A 194 6.57 -4.51 -1.58
C GLY A 194 6.94 -4.98 -0.17
N THR A 195 6.04 -5.75 0.43
CA THR A 195 6.20 -6.33 1.77
C THR A 195 6.86 -7.71 1.73
N GLY A 196 7.41 -8.08 0.58
CA GLY A 196 7.98 -9.39 0.32
C GLY A 196 7.00 -10.37 -0.33
N LYS A 197 7.55 -11.47 -0.84
CA LYS A 197 6.83 -12.62 -1.41
C LYS A 197 7.38 -13.90 -0.82
N VAL A 198 6.49 -14.83 -0.49
CA VAL A 198 6.84 -16.07 0.18
C VAL A 198 6.93 -17.21 -0.81
N THR A 199 7.88 -18.12 -0.57
CA THR A 199 7.94 -19.42 -1.25
C THR A 199 6.89 -20.38 -0.67
N LYS A 200 5.62 -19.98 -0.74
CA LYS A 200 4.49 -20.81 -0.38
C LYS A 200 3.73 -21.14 -1.65
N SER A 201 3.42 -22.42 -1.83
CA SER A 201 2.69 -22.92 -2.99
C SER A 201 1.64 -23.92 -2.54
N TYR A 202 0.53 -23.96 -3.25
CA TYR A 202 -0.52 -24.94 -3.04
C TYR A 202 -0.46 -26.01 -4.13
N ASP A 203 -0.42 -27.27 -3.73
CA ASP A 203 -0.44 -28.40 -4.66
C ASP A 203 -1.89 -28.75 -5.04
N ALA A 204 -2.14 -28.93 -6.34
CA ALA A 204 -3.48 -29.22 -6.86
C ALA A 204 -4.03 -30.57 -6.38
N ASN A 205 -3.19 -31.58 -6.14
CA ASN A 205 -3.64 -32.88 -5.63
C ASN A 205 -4.06 -32.81 -4.17
N ILE A 206 -3.50 -31.87 -3.40
CA ILE A 206 -3.92 -31.57 -2.03
C ILE A 206 -5.20 -30.72 -2.07
N SER A 207 -5.23 -29.67 -2.88
CA SER A 207 -6.35 -28.72 -2.92
C SER A 207 -7.60 -29.22 -3.65
N ARG A 208 -7.52 -30.31 -4.44
CA ARG A 208 -8.70 -30.90 -5.13
C ARG A 208 -9.84 -31.31 -4.19
N ASN A 209 -9.53 -31.59 -2.93
CA ASN A 209 -10.50 -31.98 -1.91
C ASN A 209 -10.90 -30.82 -0.99
N TRP A 210 -10.43 -29.59 -1.26
CA TRP A 210 -10.77 -28.43 -0.44
C TRP A 210 -12.23 -28.02 -0.65
N GLY A 211 -12.98 -28.00 0.44
CA GLY A 211 -14.31 -27.38 0.51
C GLY A 211 -14.23 -25.90 0.88
N LEU A 212 -15.40 -25.28 1.08
CA LEU A 212 -15.53 -23.85 1.44
C LEU A 212 -14.63 -23.44 2.61
N ILE A 213 -14.54 -24.28 3.65
CA ILE A 213 -13.74 -23.99 4.83
C ILE A 213 -12.26 -23.94 4.46
N SER A 214 -11.71 -24.96 3.79
CA SER A 214 -10.28 -25.01 3.45
C SER A 214 -9.85 -23.88 2.51
N TRP A 215 -10.71 -23.41 1.61
CA TRP A 215 -10.38 -22.26 0.74
C TRP A 215 -10.30 -20.92 1.50
N VAL A 216 -11.10 -20.77 2.56
CA VAL A 216 -11.19 -19.53 3.36
C VAL A 216 -10.32 -19.59 4.62
N PHE A 217 -10.07 -20.79 5.13
CA PHE A 217 -9.36 -21.08 6.36
C PHE A 217 -8.67 -22.45 6.29
N ASN A 218 -7.35 -22.46 6.10
CA ASN A 218 -6.53 -23.67 6.15
C ASN A 218 -5.26 -23.38 6.95
N ASP A 219 -4.99 -24.14 8.01
CA ASP A 219 -3.84 -23.96 8.90
C ASP A 219 -3.64 -22.52 9.42
N PHE A 220 -4.73 -21.84 9.81
CA PHE A 220 -4.74 -20.42 10.24
C PHE A 220 -4.41 -19.39 9.14
N HIS A 221 -4.39 -19.82 7.89
CA HIS A 221 -4.25 -18.98 6.69
C HIS A 221 -5.56 -18.88 5.93
N ALA A 222 -5.65 -17.88 5.05
CA ALA A 222 -6.78 -17.71 4.13
C ALA A 222 -6.29 -17.86 2.67
N PRO A 223 -6.22 -19.10 2.13
CA PRO A 223 -5.59 -19.36 0.83
C PRO A 223 -6.12 -18.51 -0.31
N ILE A 224 -7.44 -18.31 -0.40
CA ILE A 224 -8.02 -17.50 -1.47
C ILE A 224 -7.57 -16.04 -1.42
N ILE A 225 -7.41 -15.47 -0.21
CA ILE A 225 -6.94 -14.09 -0.04
C ILE A 225 -5.46 -14.00 -0.43
N GLU A 226 -4.64 -14.96 -0.01
CA GLU A 226 -3.21 -15.04 -0.37
C GLU A 226 -3.04 -15.14 -1.90
N ILE A 227 -3.81 -16.00 -2.58
CA ILE A 227 -3.76 -16.18 -4.04
C ILE A 227 -4.16 -14.89 -4.77
N VAL A 228 -5.27 -14.26 -4.39
CA VAL A 228 -5.74 -13.02 -5.04
C VAL A 228 -4.75 -11.87 -4.79
N SER A 229 -4.22 -11.77 -3.57
CA SER A 229 -3.21 -10.79 -3.16
C SER A 229 -1.94 -10.91 -4.02
N GLU A 230 -1.44 -12.12 -4.24
CA GLU A 230 -0.23 -12.33 -5.03
C GLU A 230 -0.45 -12.19 -6.53
N CYS A 231 -1.61 -12.61 -7.03
CA CYS A 231 -2.02 -12.31 -8.40
C CYS A 231 -2.03 -10.79 -8.65
N SER A 232 -2.62 -10.01 -7.73
CA SER A 232 -2.65 -8.55 -7.81
C SER A 232 -1.23 -7.95 -7.83
N ASN A 233 -0.31 -8.45 -7.01
CA ASN A 233 1.08 -7.99 -6.99
C ASN A 233 1.83 -8.27 -8.30
N ASP A 234 1.82 -9.52 -8.76
CA ASP A 234 2.59 -9.99 -9.92
C ASP A 234 2.07 -9.36 -11.22
N VAL A 235 0.75 -9.31 -11.41
CA VAL A 235 0.13 -8.72 -12.61
C VAL A 235 0.40 -7.23 -12.70
N VAL A 236 0.33 -6.50 -11.58
CA VAL A 236 0.64 -5.06 -11.56
C VAL A 236 2.12 -4.80 -11.86
N ASP A 237 3.03 -5.54 -11.23
CA ASP A 237 4.48 -5.38 -11.48
C ASP A 237 4.82 -5.64 -12.96
N TYR A 238 4.32 -6.75 -13.53
CA TYR A 238 4.55 -7.07 -14.93
C TYR A 238 3.99 -6.03 -15.89
N ASN A 239 2.76 -5.56 -15.66
CA ASN A 239 2.12 -4.57 -16.53
C ASN A 239 2.87 -3.23 -16.50
N ILE A 240 3.28 -2.74 -15.32
CA ILE A 240 4.07 -1.49 -15.22
C ILE A 240 5.47 -1.66 -15.78
N SER A 241 6.14 -2.77 -15.46
CA SER A 241 7.44 -3.12 -16.02
C SER A 241 7.40 -3.10 -17.56
N SER A 242 6.40 -3.77 -18.15
CA SER A 242 6.19 -3.83 -19.60
C SER A 242 5.89 -2.45 -20.19
N PHE A 243 5.05 -1.67 -19.52
CA PHE A 243 4.71 -0.30 -19.91
C PHE A 243 5.93 0.63 -19.96
N PHE A 244 6.76 0.64 -18.91
CA PHE A 244 7.98 1.46 -18.88
C PHE A 244 9.06 0.95 -19.84
N LYS A 245 9.15 -0.36 -20.06
CA LYS A 245 10.07 -0.95 -21.06
C LYS A 245 9.67 -0.58 -22.49
N ALA A 246 8.39 -0.72 -22.84
CA ALA A 246 7.86 -0.33 -24.14
C ALA A 246 8.02 1.17 -24.43
N SER A 247 7.97 2.00 -23.38
CA SER A 247 8.18 3.46 -23.47
C SER A 247 9.65 3.88 -23.53
N GLY A 248 10.60 2.95 -23.47
CA GLY A 248 12.05 3.24 -23.44
C GLY A 248 12.57 3.82 -22.12
N ASN A 249 11.75 3.85 -21.05
CA ASN A 249 12.07 4.48 -19.75
C ASN A 249 12.13 3.46 -18.61
N HIS A 250 12.65 2.26 -18.85
CA HIS A 250 12.64 1.16 -17.87
C HIS A 250 13.26 1.51 -16.50
N PHE A 251 14.23 2.44 -16.44
CA PHE A 251 14.84 2.90 -15.19
C PHE A 251 13.98 3.87 -14.37
N ASN A 252 12.87 4.37 -14.93
CA ASN A 252 11.95 5.24 -14.20
C ASN A 252 10.97 4.46 -13.32
N TYR A 253 10.89 3.13 -13.47
CA TYR A 253 10.16 2.26 -12.57
C TYR A 253 11.14 1.42 -11.76
N LEU A 254 11.19 1.69 -10.45
CA LEU A 254 11.97 0.94 -9.48
C LEU A 254 11.02 0.16 -8.57
N ARG A 255 11.03 -1.17 -8.69
CA ARG A 255 10.36 -2.09 -7.77
C ARG A 255 11.40 -2.66 -6.81
N VAL A 256 11.18 -2.49 -5.51
CA VAL A 256 11.98 -3.13 -4.46
C VAL A 256 11.09 -4.13 -3.75
N GLN A 257 11.42 -5.41 -3.89
CA GLN A 257 10.64 -6.53 -3.37
C GLN A 257 11.59 -7.61 -2.85
N ALA A 258 11.35 -8.08 -1.63
CA ALA A 258 12.04 -9.26 -1.11
C ALA A 258 11.36 -10.52 -1.68
N TYR A 259 12.15 -11.44 -2.22
CA TYR A 259 11.66 -12.73 -2.70
C TYR A 259 12.18 -13.85 -1.79
N ASN A 260 11.47 -14.99 -1.78
CA ASN A 260 11.85 -16.18 -1.01
C ASN A 260 11.90 -15.95 0.51
N ILE A 261 10.96 -15.15 1.04
CA ILE A 261 10.78 -15.07 2.49
C ILE A 261 10.31 -16.43 3.00
N GLN A 262 10.85 -16.87 4.14
CA GLN A 262 10.46 -18.13 4.77
C GLN A 262 9.05 -18.01 5.37
N SER A 263 8.27 -19.09 5.29
CA SER A 263 6.86 -19.09 5.71
C SER A 263 6.63 -18.84 7.21
N ASP A 264 7.62 -19.16 8.07
CA ASP A 264 7.56 -18.87 9.51
C ASP A 264 7.67 -17.36 9.82
N ILE A 265 8.26 -16.60 8.90
CA ILE A 265 8.47 -15.15 9.02
C ILE A 265 7.27 -14.38 8.44
N GLU A 266 6.58 -14.98 7.46
CA GLU A 266 5.54 -14.36 6.63
C GLU A 266 4.35 -13.80 7.39
N ALA A 267 3.91 -14.53 8.43
CA ALA A 267 2.59 -14.33 9.00
C ALA A 267 2.33 -12.85 9.32
N LEU A 268 1.30 -12.27 8.69
CA LEU A 268 1.00 -10.83 8.69
C LEU A 268 0.88 -10.24 10.10
N ASP A 269 0.50 -11.07 11.07
CA ASP A 269 0.25 -10.72 12.45
C ASP A 269 1.32 -11.25 13.43
N ASN A 270 2.42 -11.80 12.93
CA ASN A 270 3.52 -12.30 13.76
C ASN A 270 4.42 -11.16 14.25
N THR A 271 4.01 -10.59 15.37
CA THR A 271 4.69 -9.47 16.02
C THR A 271 5.61 -9.88 17.17
N VAL A 272 6.00 -11.15 17.23
CA VAL A 272 7.03 -11.60 18.18
C VAL A 272 8.33 -10.84 17.89
N ASN A 273 8.99 -10.30 18.92
CA ASN A 273 10.18 -9.46 18.77
C ASN A 273 11.28 -10.11 17.91
N THR A 274 11.47 -11.42 18.02
CA THR A 274 12.41 -12.16 17.17
C THR A 274 12.00 -12.14 15.70
N ASN A 275 10.71 -12.26 15.38
CA ASN A 275 10.20 -12.14 14.01
C ASN A 275 10.36 -10.72 13.45
N MET A 276 10.00 -9.71 14.24
CA MET A 276 10.15 -8.30 13.86
C MET A 276 11.60 -7.94 13.56
N LYS A 277 12.57 -8.46 14.35
CA LYS A 277 14.01 -8.33 14.06
C LYS A 277 14.41 -9.03 12.77
N LYS A 278 13.94 -10.26 12.52
CA LYS A 278 14.19 -10.95 11.24
C LYS A 278 13.66 -10.16 10.04
N LEU A 279 12.46 -9.57 10.13
CA LEU A 279 11.89 -8.72 9.09
C LEU A 279 12.76 -7.49 8.81
N ARG A 280 13.27 -6.85 9.87
CA ARG A 280 14.23 -5.75 9.74
C ARG A 280 15.51 -6.20 9.04
N GLU A 281 16.10 -7.32 9.46
CA GLU A 281 17.30 -7.89 8.84
C GLU A 281 17.08 -8.28 7.36
N ILE A 282 15.88 -8.71 6.99
CA ILE A 282 15.50 -8.93 5.58
C ILE A 282 15.52 -7.60 4.82
N GLY A 283 14.90 -6.55 5.38
CA GLY A 283 14.89 -5.21 4.78
C GLY A 283 16.29 -4.61 4.63
N GLU A 284 17.15 -4.77 5.64
CA GLU A 284 18.55 -4.33 5.59
C GLU A 284 19.35 -5.08 4.53
N ARG A 285 19.24 -6.41 4.47
CA ARG A 285 19.90 -7.23 3.44
C ARG A 285 19.38 -6.95 2.03
N LEU A 286 18.11 -6.60 1.89
CA LEU A 286 17.50 -6.33 0.58
C LEU A 286 18.22 -5.20 -0.15
N LEU A 287 18.82 -4.25 0.58
CA LEU A 287 19.61 -3.15 0.00
C LEU A 287 20.80 -3.65 -0.83
N ASP A 288 21.43 -4.74 -0.42
CA ASP A 288 22.63 -5.26 -1.08
C ASP A 288 22.31 -6.28 -2.19
N VAL A 289 21.04 -6.71 -2.31
CA VAL A 289 20.60 -7.64 -3.35
C VAL A 289 20.53 -6.91 -4.70
N PRO A 290 20.99 -7.55 -5.81
CA PRO A 290 20.78 -7.04 -7.16
C PRO A 290 19.31 -6.81 -7.50
N LEU A 291 19.04 -5.81 -8.34
CA LEU A 291 17.68 -5.59 -8.85
C LEU A 291 17.12 -6.87 -9.48
N SER A 292 15.93 -7.26 -9.04
CA SER A 292 15.28 -8.51 -9.41
C SER A 292 13.80 -8.27 -9.71
N ARG A 293 13.23 -9.06 -10.61
CA ARG A 293 11.80 -9.02 -10.96
C ARG A 293 11.22 -10.43 -10.98
N MET A 294 9.91 -10.55 -10.82
CA MET A 294 9.24 -11.83 -10.99
C MET A 294 9.14 -12.17 -12.48
N ASP A 295 9.60 -13.36 -12.85
CA ASP A 295 9.23 -13.96 -14.12
C ASP A 295 7.86 -14.64 -13.95
N ILE A 296 6.86 -14.14 -14.68
CA ILE A 296 5.48 -14.64 -14.60
C ILE A 296 5.37 -16.07 -15.12
N GLU A 297 6.18 -16.47 -16.11
CA GLU A 297 6.08 -17.80 -16.69
C GLU A 297 6.62 -18.86 -15.74
N THR A 298 7.73 -18.56 -15.06
CA THR A 298 8.39 -19.51 -14.15
C THR A 298 7.98 -19.33 -12.68
N GLY A 299 7.36 -18.20 -12.33
CA GLY A 299 7.04 -17.83 -10.95
C GLY A 299 8.27 -17.60 -10.07
N ARG A 300 9.44 -17.38 -10.67
CA ARG A 300 10.72 -17.21 -9.96
C ARG A 300 11.29 -15.80 -10.14
N PRO A 301 11.99 -15.26 -9.13
CA PRO A 301 12.69 -14.00 -9.30
C PRO A 301 13.89 -14.18 -10.26
N ILE A 302 13.99 -13.29 -11.23
CA ILE A 302 15.14 -13.16 -12.13
C ILE A 302 15.93 -11.90 -11.76
N THR A 303 17.25 -12.06 -11.63
CA THR A 303 18.15 -10.92 -11.47
C THR A 303 18.33 -10.23 -12.82
N LEU A 304 18.21 -8.91 -12.84
CA LEU A 304 18.42 -8.10 -14.03
C LEU A 304 19.93 -7.98 -14.28
N GLN A 305 20.44 -8.69 -15.30
CA GLN A 305 21.87 -8.74 -15.60
C GLN A 305 22.44 -7.35 -15.90
N GLY A 306 23.59 -7.03 -15.29
CA GLY A 306 24.27 -5.74 -15.45
C GLY A 306 23.66 -4.59 -14.64
N GLU A 307 22.62 -4.84 -13.84
CA GLU A 307 22.03 -3.82 -12.98
C GLU A 307 22.69 -3.75 -11.60
N MET A 308 22.54 -2.57 -10.98
CA MET A 308 23.09 -2.20 -9.69
C MET A 308 22.31 -2.83 -8.52
N SER A 309 22.85 -2.74 -7.30
CA SER A 309 22.12 -3.18 -6.09
C SER A 309 20.86 -2.34 -5.86
N ASN A 310 19.91 -2.83 -5.05
CA ASN A 310 18.75 -2.03 -4.61
C ASN A 310 19.21 -0.70 -3.97
N LYS A 311 20.27 -0.72 -3.18
CA LYS A 311 20.89 0.46 -2.55
C LYS A 311 21.32 1.49 -3.57
N ASP A 312 22.07 1.06 -4.58
CA ASP A 312 22.57 1.97 -5.63
C ASP A 312 21.41 2.56 -6.44
N ALA A 313 20.40 1.74 -6.74
CA ALA A 313 19.19 2.17 -7.44
C ALA A 313 18.40 3.21 -6.64
N LEU A 314 18.27 3.00 -5.33
CA LEU A 314 17.64 3.95 -4.41
C LEU A 314 18.44 5.25 -4.28
N ILE A 315 19.77 5.19 -4.21
CA ILE A 315 20.63 6.39 -4.22
C ILE A 315 20.43 7.17 -5.52
N ARG A 316 20.39 6.50 -6.67
CA ARG A 316 20.11 7.13 -7.96
C ARG A 316 18.73 7.76 -8.00
N PHE A 317 17.72 7.07 -7.46
CA PHE A 317 16.35 7.56 -7.36
C PHE A 317 16.27 8.82 -6.49
N ALA A 318 16.91 8.80 -5.31
CA ALA A 318 16.98 9.93 -4.39
C ALA A 318 17.68 11.15 -5.03
N LYS A 319 18.75 10.94 -5.79
CA LYS A 319 19.42 12.01 -6.56
C LYS A 319 18.46 12.67 -7.56
N LYS A 320 17.69 11.89 -8.33
CA LYS A 320 16.69 12.40 -9.27
C LYS A 320 15.59 13.21 -8.55
N LEU A 321 15.07 12.71 -7.43
CA LEU A 321 14.10 13.45 -6.62
C LEU A 321 14.66 14.78 -6.12
N SER A 322 15.88 14.78 -5.59
CA SER A 322 16.55 16.01 -5.11
C SER A 322 16.76 17.01 -6.25
N GLN A 323 17.25 16.56 -7.40
CA GLN A 323 17.44 17.41 -8.58
C GLN A 323 16.12 18.05 -9.04
N GLU A 324 15.05 17.26 -9.13
CA GLU A 324 13.74 17.76 -9.54
C GLU A 324 13.16 18.74 -8.51
N TYR A 325 13.35 18.49 -7.22
CA TYR A 325 12.95 19.41 -6.15
C TYR A 325 13.65 20.78 -6.29
N HIS A 326 14.97 20.78 -6.48
CA HIS A 326 15.74 22.03 -6.65
C HIS A 326 15.35 22.74 -7.94
N ARG A 327 15.16 22.00 -9.05
CA ARG A 327 14.72 22.57 -10.34
C ARG A 327 13.40 23.34 -10.21
N ARG A 328 12.40 22.77 -9.51
CA ARG A 328 11.11 23.41 -9.30
C ARG A 328 11.18 24.63 -8.41
N ARG A 329 12.02 24.61 -7.35
CA ARG A 329 12.17 25.78 -6.47
C ARG A 329 12.80 26.97 -7.18
N VAL A 330 13.76 26.74 -8.08
CA VAL A 330 14.35 27.81 -8.89
C VAL A 330 13.29 28.44 -9.81
N HIS A 331 12.41 27.64 -10.41
CA HIS A 331 11.35 28.15 -11.30
C HIS A 331 10.20 28.88 -10.57
N VAL A 332 9.95 28.58 -9.29
CA VAL A 332 8.93 29.27 -8.49
C VAL A 332 9.44 30.63 -7.98
N ASN A 333 10.77 30.80 -7.87
CA ASN A 333 11.42 32.01 -7.37
C ASN A 333 11.94 32.93 -8.48
N ALA A 334 11.69 32.61 -9.75
CA ALA A 334 12.11 33.38 -10.94
C ALA A 334 10.89 33.98 -11.63
#